data_AF-A0A924UE18-F1
#
_entry.id   AF-A0A924UE18-F1
#
_cell.length_a   1.000
_cell.length_b   1.000
_cell.length_c   1.000
_cell.angle_alpha   90.00
_cell.angle_beta   90.00
_cell.angle_gamma   90.00
#
_symmetry.space_group_name_H-M   'P 1'
#
loop_
_entity.id
_entity.type
_entity.pdbx_description
1 polymer ?
#
loop_
_entity_poly.entity_id
_entity_poly.type
_entity_poly.pdbx_seq_one_letter_code
_entity_poly.pdbx_strand_id
1 'polypeptide(L)'
;MIAPGCDAGTGGAGSFVARQFDLATVTQGSLLHLSAQGLYRAFLNGHRVGHDLLTPGWTCYDDRIACQTYDVTALLQVGANRLEIWLGDGWYRSRLMWALNPIPNTWGDRIGAFAELVAEGGTILKTDATWKSGLTPVTGNGIYHGEDYDARIAIADTHGVEVMPFDHALLVPHEADPVREMDPVAALDQWQDGDSTVHDFGQNCGAYVRIAVKGPSGSHVRVEFSEVLGPDRAFDNRNFRSARAEQHYTLNGGGVETYAPLFTFFGFRYARVTLTGGAELVDITQIPVTSVPVQAGGFTCGEASVNRLVLNTIWSQRSNFIEIPTDCPQRDERLGWTGDAQVFAGTACWLADCERFLTKYLRDVRHDQRPNGAVPHFSPDPTRLHPIEGRGDWAGSTGWGDAIVIIPWQLYLHYGDTGVLKENFPAMIKWLDYLWDISGGPVIRPSAQWGGKGFTFGD
;
A
#
# COMPACT_ATOMS: atom_id res chain seq x y z
N MET A 1 -6.38 12.87 16.64
CA MET A 1 -6.37 11.45 16.23
C MET A 1 -6.60 10.57 17.45
N ILE A 2 -7.15 9.36 17.32
CA ILE A 2 -7.31 8.44 18.46
C ILE A 2 -6.63 7.10 18.18
N ALA A 3 -5.91 6.58 19.18
CA ALA A 3 -5.30 5.25 19.13
C ALA A 3 -6.09 4.25 19.98
N PRO A 4 -6.23 2.99 19.55
CA PRO A 4 -6.88 1.96 20.35
C PRO A 4 -6.05 1.64 21.60
N GLY A 5 -6.71 1.58 22.77
CA GLY A 5 -6.03 1.32 24.04
C GLY A 5 -5.58 -0.13 24.25
N CYS A 6 -5.98 -1.03 23.33
CA CYS A 6 -5.59 -2.44 23.31
C CYS A 6 -4.46 -2.75 22.31
N ASP A 7 -3.93 -1.74 21.62
CA ASP A 7 -2.83 -1.91 20.67
C ASP A 7 -1.56 -2.39 21.38
N ALA A 8 -1.04 -3.53 20.93
CA ALA A 8 0.16 -4.16 21.49
C ALA A 8 1.45 -3.80 20.74
N GLY A 9 1.35 -2.96 19.70
CA GLY A 9 2.47 -2.60 18.84
C GLY A 9 2.63 -3.52 17.63
N THR A 10 3.77 -3.35 16.94
CA THR A 10 4.06 -3.94 15.63
C THR A 10 4.08 -5.46 15.64
N GLY A 11 3.45 -6.07 14.63
CA GLY A 11 3.33 -7.52 14.52
C GLY A 11 2.40 -8.16 15.55
N GLY A 12 1.69 -7.35 16.34
CA GLY A 12 0.59 -7.80 17.20
C GLY A 12 -0.73 -7.94 16.46
N ALA A 13 -1.78 -8.31 17.20
CA ALA A 13 -3.13 -8.38 16.67
C ALA A 13 -3.60 -6.99 16.20
N GLY A 14 -4.26 -6.95 15.04
CA GLY A 14 -4.97 -5.78 14.55
C GLY A 14 -6.04 -5.35 15.54
N SER A 15 -6.31 -4.06 15.60
CA SER A 15 -7.25 -3.47 16.55
C SER A 15 -8.23 -2.57 15.82
N PHE A 16 -9.34 -2.22 16.48
CA PHE A 16 -10.31 -1.30 15.94
C PHE A 16 -10.64 -0.21 16.94
N VAL A 17 -11.17 0.91 16.45
CA VAL A 17 -11.90 1.89 17.26
C VAL A 17 -13.35 1.95 16.79
N ALA A 18 -14.29 2.12 17.71
CA ALA A 18 -15.70 2.20 17.39
C ALA A 18 -16.46 3.19 18.25
N ARG A 19 -17.57 3.70 17.70
CA ARG A 19 -18.50 4.57 18.40
C ARG A 19 -19.93 4.29 17.96
N GLN A 20 -20.81 4.16 18.95
CA GLN A 20 -22.25 4.23 18.75
C GLN A 20 -22.74 5.67 18.89
N PHE A 21 -23.71 6.04 18.07
CA PHE A 21 -24.35 7.36 18.09
C PHE A 21 -25.78 7.27 17.55
N ASP A 22 -26.65 8.17 17.98
CA ASP A 22 -28.05 8.20 17.57
C ASP A 22 -28.32 9.35 16.59
N LEU A 23 -29.12 9.07 15.57
CA LEU A 23 -29.60 10.06 14.60
C LEU A 23 -31.12 10.21 14.68
N ALA A 24 -31.60 11.44 14.88
CA ALA A 24 -33.03 11.73 14.77
C ALA A 24 -33.52 11.66 13.31
N THR A 25 -32.66 12.04 12.36
CA THR A 25 -32.91 12.05 10.92
C THR A 25 -31.63 11.73 10.16
N VAL A 26 -31.76 11.14 8.97
CA VAL A 26 -30.63 10.96 8.04
C VAL A 26 -30.68 12.08 6.99
N THR A 27 -29.58 12.83 6.88
CA THR A 27 -29.46 13.97 5.96
C THR A 27 -28.76 13.50 4.68
N GLN A 28 -29.28 13.91 3.52
CA GLN A 28 -28.64 13.62 2.24
C GLN A 28 -27.28 14.32 2.14
N GLY A 29 -26.31 13.68 1.47
CA GLY A 29 -24.95 14.21 1.38
C GLY A 29 -24.19 14.14 2.71
N SER A 30 -24.45 13.11 3.52
CA SER A 30 -23.64 12.82 4.71
C SER A 30 -22.30 12.26 4.30
N LEU A 31 -21.23 13.02 4.54
CA LEU A 31 -19.86 12.69 4.13
C LEU A 31 -19.03 12.25 5.33
N LEU A 32 -18.35 11.12 5.19
CA LEU A 32 -17.40 10.60 6.17
C LEU A 32 -15.97 10.81 5.66
N HIS A 33 -15.23 11.66 6.36
CA HIS A 33 -13.79 11.87 6.15
C HIS A 33 -13.01 10.88 7.03
N LEU A 34 -12.11 10.11 6.44
CA LEU A 34 -11.32 9.08 7.13
C LEU A 34 -9.83 9.21 6.81
N SER A 35 -9.01 8.90 7.81
CA SER A 35 -7.57 8.74 7.65
C SER A 35 -7.01 7.88 8.79
N ALA A 36 -5.77 7.45 8.67
CA ALA A 36 -5.08 6.72 9.72
C ALA A 36 -3.56 6.97 9.73
N GLN A 37 -2.97 6.87 10.92
CA GLN A 37 -1.56 6.48 11.06
C GLN A 37 -1.55 4.95 11.08
N GLY A 38 -1.10 4.33 9.98
CA GLY A 38 -1.32 2.90 9.70
C GLY A 38 -2.21 2.73 8.45
N LEU A 39 -2.86 1.59 8.34
CA LEU A 39 -3.96 1.38 7.39
C LEU A 39 -5.29 1.31 8.14
N TYR A 40 -6.38 1.59 7.45
CA TYR A 40 -7.73 1.38 7.97
C TYR A 40 -8.65 0.64 7.02
N ARG A 41 -9.67 -0.02 7.59
CA ARG A 41 -10.89 -0.43 6.91
C ARG A 41 -12.09 -0.09 7.79
N ALA A 42 -13.03 0.69 7.27
CA ALA A 42 -14.17 1.19 8.04
C ALA A 42 -15.48 0.46 7.71
N PHE A 43 -16.33 0.34 8.71
CA PHE A 43 -17.67 -0.25 8.63
C PHE A 43 -18.66 0.65 9.34
N LEU A 44 -19.80 0.90 8.70
CA LEU A 44 -20.92 1.64 9.28
C LEU A 44 -22.13 0.70 9.28
N ASN A 45 -22.66 0.43 10.47
CA ASN A 45 -23.77 -0.51 10.68
C ASN A 45 -23.50 -1.91 10.10
N GLY A 46 -22.25 -2.37 10.17
CA GLY A 46 -21.82 -3.68 9.65
C GLY A 46 -21.55 -3.70 8.14
N HIS A 47 -21.80 -2.61 7.42
CA HIS A 47 -21.50 -2.48 6.00
C HIS A 47 -20.17 -1.78 5.78
N ARG A 48 -19.32 -2.33 4.91
CA ARG A 48 -18.04 -1.72 4.56
C ARG A 48 -18.27 -0.34 3.94
N VAL A 49 -17.51 0.65 4.41
CA VAL A 49 -17.47 2.00 3.82
C VAL A 49 -16.49 1.99 2.64
N GLY A 50 -16.98 2.33 1.46
CA GLY A 50 -16.20 2.37 0.23
C GLY A 50 -15.68 0.99 -0.22
N HIS A 51 -14.86 1.02 -1.28
CA HIS A 51 -14.25 -0.18 -1.86
C HIS A 51 -12.73 -0.10 -1.96
N ASP A 52 -12.15 1.02 -1.53
CA ASP A 52 -10.73 1.31 -1.61
C ASP A 52 -9.94 0.39 -0.66
N LEU A 53 -8.77 -0.02 -1.12
CA LEU A 53 -7.85 -0.93 -0.43
C LEU A 53 -6.65 -0.14 0.09
N LEU A 54 -5.97 -0.67 1.11
CA LEU A 54 -4.73 -0.09 1.65
C LEU A 54 -4.85 1.40 2.00
N THR A 55 -6.04 1.83 2.43
CA THR A 55 -6.31 3.22 2.83
C THR A 55 -5.65 3.52 4.19
N PRO A 56 -5.12 4.73 4.42
CA PRO A 56 -5.25 5.92 3.58
C PRO A 56 -4.23 5.99 2.44
N GLY A 57 -3.37 4.99 2.30
CA GLY A 57 -2.31 4.95 1.31
C GLY A 57 -0.93 5.16 1.91
N TRP A 58 0.06 5.45 1.09
CA TRP A 58 1.43 5.71 1.55
C TRP A 58 1.91 7.10 1.13
N THR A 59 2.15 7.96 2.11
CA THR A 59 2.72 9.31 1.93
C THR A 59 3.91 9.48 2.89
N CYS A 60 4.62 10.61 2.80
CA CYS A 60 5.58 11.03 3.82
C CYS A 60 4.82 11.39 5.11
N TYR A 61 4.49 10.41 5.96
CA TYR A 61 3.52 10.56 7.07
C TYR A 61 3.87 11.65 8.10
N ASP A 62 5.13 12.06 8.19
CA ASP A 62 5.58 13.13 9.07
C ASP A 62 5.35 14.54 8.50
N ASP A 63 4.96 14.65 7.23
CA ASP A 63 4.63 15.90 6.54
C ASP A 63 3.21 15.92 5.96
N ARG A 64 2.68 14.75 5.57
CA ARG A 64 1.37 14.62 4.91
C ARG A 64 0.78 13.24 5.10
N ILE A 65 -0.52 13.19 5.39
CA ILE A 65 -1.32 11.97 5.52
C ILE A 65 -2.59 12.14 4.70
N ALA A 66 -2.82 11.22 3.76
CA ALA A 66 -4.00 11.27 2.91
C ALA A 66 -5.30 11.07 3.72
N CYS A 67 -6.36 11.74 3.30
CA CYS A 67 -7.69 11.66 3.87
C CYS A 67 -8.71 11.39 2.78
N GLN A 68 -9.43 10.28 2.90
CA GLN A 68 -10.49 9.89 1.99
C GLN A 68 -11.83 10.44 2.45
N THR A 69 -12.71 10.71 1.49
CA THR A 69 -14.08 11.17 1.76
C THR A 69 -15.06 10.24 1.07
N TYR A 70 -16.03 9.73 1.83
CA TYR A 70 -17.07 8.83 1.33
C TYR A 70 -18.46 9.42 1.59
N ASP A 71 -19.34 9.37 0.60
CA ASP A 71 -20.77 9.54 0.86
C ASP A 71 -21.28 8.27 1.56
N VAL A 72 -21.72 8.43 2.81
CA VAL A 72 -22.23 7.33 3.65
C VAL A 72 -23.72 7.46 3.92
N THR A 73 -24.42 8.34 3.21
CA THR A 73 -25.84 8.62 3.42
C THR A 73 -26.67 7.33 3.42
N ALA A 74 -26.42 6.43 2.47
CA ALA A 74 -27.16 5.17 2.32
C ALA A 74 -26.83 4.12 3.39
N LEU A 75 -25.77 4.32 4.18
CA LEU A 75 -25.36 3.41 5.25
C LEU A 75 -25.88 3.84 6.62
N LEU A 76 -26.39 5.08 6.74
CA LEU A 76 -26.96 5.62 7.97
C LEU A 76 -28.42 5.22 8.14
N GLN A 77 -28.85 5.12 9.39
CA GLN A 77 -30.25 4.87 9.76
C GLN A 77 -30.73 5.82 10.86
N VAL A 78 -32.05 5.98 10.99
CA VAL A 78 -32.63 6.68 12.15
C VAL A 78 -32.49 5.82 13.40
N GLY A 79 -32.15 6.46 14.52
CA GLY A 79 -31.81 5.78 15.77
C GLY A 79 -30.33 5.40 15.84
N ALA A 80 -30.05 4.25 16.42
CA ALA A 80 -28.69 3.82 16.74
C ALA A 80 -27.89 3.47 15.47
N ASN A 81 -26.71 4.07 15.36
CA ASN A 81 -25.70 3.77 14.35
C ASN A 81 -24.40 3.35 15.05
N ARG A 82 -23.58 2.55 14.37
CA ARG A 82 -22.22 2.21 14.84
C ARG A 82 -21.21 2.38 13.71
N LEU A 83 -20.24 3.27 13.92
CA LEU A 83 -19.05 3.38 13.09
C LEU A 83 -17.91 2.59 13.75
N GLU A 84 -17.26 1.74 12.97
CA GLU A 84 -16.10 0.94 13.36
C GLU A 84 -14.98 1.13 12.34
N ILE A 85 -13.76 1.31 12.81
CA ILE A 85 -12.57 1.53 11.99
C ILE A 85 -11.51 0.55 12.45
N TRP A 86 -11.26 -0.49 11.64
CA TRP A 86 -10.21 -1.46 11.87
C TRP A 86 -8.90 -0.86 11.41
N LEU A 87 -7.83 -1.11 12.16
CA LEU A 87 -6.51 -0.54 11.93
C LEU A 87 -5.47 -1.66 11.76
N GLY A 88 -4.61 -1.47 10.77
CA GLY A 88 -3.44 -2.30 10.50
C GLY A 88 -2.14 -1.48 10.57
N ASP A 89 -1.01 -2.17 10.65
CA ASP A 89 0.32 -1.56 10.79
C ASP A 89 0.69 -0.72 9.56
N GLY A 90 0.35 -1.22 8.37
CA GLY A 90 0.60 -0.50 7.11
C GLY A 90 2.05 -0.18 6.85
N TRP A 91 2.29 0.77 5.96
CA TRP A 91 3.63 1.34 5.79
C TRP A 91 4.08 2.13 7.01
N TYR A 92 3.14 2.79 7.72
CA TYR A 92 3.43 3.63 8.89
C TYR A 92 4.24 2.91 9.98
N ARG A 93 3.87 1.67 10.32
CA ARG A 93 4.44 0.94 11.45
C ARG A 93 5.13 -0.38 11.08
N SER A 94 4.72 -1.04 9.99
CA SER A 94 5.34 -2.32 9.58
C SER A 94 6.84 -2.15 9.39
N ARG A 95 7.60 -3.22 9.60
CA ARG A 95 9.02 -3.24 9.22
C ARG A 95 9.14 -3.04 7.70
N LEU A 96 9.78 -1.94 7.30
CA LEU A 96 10.22 -1.70 5.93
C LEU A 96 11.71 -2.02 5.76
N MET A 97 12.16 -2.01 4.50
CA MET A 97 13.53 -2.30 4.08
C MET A 97 14.03 -3.75 4.28
N TRP A 98 15.19 -4.03 3.69
CA TRP A 98 15.82 -5.35 3.64
C TRP A 98 16.29 -5.84 5.01
N ALA A 99 16.49 -7.16 5.14
CA ALA A 99 16.97 -7.80 6.39
C ALA A 99 18.25 -7.19 6.98
N LEU A 100 19.13 -6.66 6.14
CA LEU A 100 20.39 -6.07 6.62
C LEU A 100 20.21 -4.71 7.27
N ASN A 101 19.13 -3.98 6.97
CA ASN A 101 18.86 -2.67 7.59
C ASN A 101 17.34 -2.50 7.75
N PRO A 102 16.74 -3.28 8.66
CA PRO A 102 15.30 -3.26 8.88
C PRO A 102 14.89 -1.98 9.60
N ILE A 103 13.78 -1.36 9.18
CA ILE A 103 13.22 -0.18 9.83
C ILE A 103 11.80 -0.50 10.33
N PRO A 104 11.63 -1.01 11.57
CA PRO A 104 10.32 -1.11 12.20
C PRO A 104 9.83 0.27 12.68
N ASN A 105 8.53 0.42 12.95
CA ASN A 105 7.94 1.66 13.47
C ASN A 105 8.33 2.87 12.59
N THR A 106 8.24 2.67 11.27
CA THR A 106 8.95 3.50 10.29
C THR A 106 8.62 4.98 10.38
N TRP A 107 7.37 5.34 10.67
CA TRP A 107 6.97 6.72 10.97
C TRP A 107 6.44 6.89 12.39
N GLY A 108 6.03 5.80 13.03
CA GLY A 108 5.70 5.80 14.45
C GLY A 108 5.36 4.40 14.95
N ASP A 109 5.31 4.29 16.28
CA ASP A 109 5.00 3.06 17.00
C ASP A 109 3.50 2.92 17.37
N ARG A 110 2.74 4.02 17.30
CA ARG A 110 1.30 4.07 17.58
C ARG A 110 0.47 4.21 16.31
N ILE A 111 -0.41 3.25 16.04
CA ILE A 111 -1.44 3.40 15.01
C ILE A 111 -2.61 4.23 15.53
N GLY A 112 -3.32 4.93 14.63
CA GLY A 112 -4.43 5.78 15.03
C GLY A 112 -5.42 6.05 13.91
N ALA A 113 -6.65 6.39 14.29
CA ALA A 113 -7.74 6.73 13.38
C ALA A 113 -8.12 8.21 13.49
N PHE A 114 -8.41 8.80 12.34
CA PHE A 114 -9.13 10.05 12.21
C PHE A 114 -10.45 9.77 11.49
N ALA A 115 -11.55 10.29 12.05
CA ALA A 115 -12.85 10.26 11.40
C ALA A 115 -13.63 11.52 11.72
N GLU A 116 -14.27 12.08 10.70
CA GLU A 116 -15.25 13.16 10.84
C GLU A 116 -16.44 12.91 9.90
N LEU A 117 -17.62 12.68 10.47
CA LEU A 117 -18.88 12.56 9.75
C LEU A 117 -19.58 13.92 9.78
N VAL A 118 -19.81 14.49 8.61
CA VAL A 118 -20.46 15.78 8.43
C VAL A 118 -21.70 15.66 7.55
N ALA A 119 -22.69 16.51 7.80
CA ALA A 119 -23.84 16.73 6.91
C ALA A 119 -24.18 18.23 6.88
N GLU A 120 -25.23 18.63 6.16
CA GLU A 120 -25.65 20.04 6.00
C GLU A 120 -25.85 20.78 7.34
N GLY A 121 -26.14 20.07 8.43
CA GLY A 121 -26.28 20.61 9.79
C GLY A 121 -24.98 20.69 10.62
N GLY A 122 -23.83 20.30 10.08
CA GLY A 122 -22.53 20.30 10.75
C GLY A 122 -21.98 18.89 11.06
N THR A 123 -20.99 18.83 11.95
CA THR A 123 -20.35 17.58 12.37
C THR A 123 -21.30 16.75 13.24
N ILE A 124 -21.60 15.54 12.77
CA ILE A 124 -22.44 14.54 13.45
C ILE A 124 -21.61 13.72 14.45
N LEU A 125 -20.43 13.30 14.03
CA LEU A 125 -19.54 12.45 14.79
C LEU A 125 -18.09 12.79 14.43
N LYS A 126 -17.21 12.80 15.42
CA LYS A 126 -15.76 12.87 15.21
C LYS A 126 -15.03 11.96 16.18
N THR A 127 -13.78 11.61 15.86
CA THR A 127 -12.95 10.84 16.79
C THR A 127 -12.64 11.65 18.05
N ASP A 128 -12.92 11.06 19.23
CA ASP A 128 -12.69 11.67 20.54
C ASP A 128 -12.48 10.59 21.63
N ALA A 129 -12.29 11.03 22.88
CA ALA A 129 -12.05 10.15 24.03
C ALA A 129 -13.22 9.22 24.40
N THR A 130 -14.42 9.43 23.83
CA THR A 130 -15.62 8.64 24.15
C THR A 130 -15.73 7.36 23.32
N TRP A 131 -14.86 7.19 22.35
CA TRP A 131 -14.75 5.98 21.53
C TRP A 131 -14.27 4.78 22.36
N LYS A 132 -14.60 3.60 21.88
CA LYS A 132 -14.14 2.31 22.41
C LYS A 132 -13.18 1.65 21.45
N SER A 133 -12.41 0.68 21.92
CA SER A 133 -11.56 -0.15 21.09
C SER A 133 -11.61 -1.61 21.49
N GLY A 134 -11.11 -2.46 20.60
CA GLY A 134 -10.91 -3.88 20.85
C GLY A 134 -10.01 -4.49 19.78
N LEU A 135 -9.79 -5.81 19.89
CA LEU A 135 -9.03 -6.56 18.91
C LEU A 135 -9.93 -6.98 17.74
N THR A 136 -9.33 -7.05 16.57
CA THR A 136 -9.94 -7.62 15.36
C THR A 136 -9.58 -9.10 15.24
N PRO A 137 -10.24 -9.84 14.33
CA PRO A 137 -9.81 -11.21 13.99
C PRO A 137 -8.46 -11.28 13.26
N VAL A 138 -7.91 -10.15 12.79
CA VAL A 138 -6.54 -10.09 12.24
C VAL A 138 -5.57 -10.19 13.40
N THR A 139 -4.84 -11.29 13.51
CA THR A 139 -3.91 -11.57 14.63
C THR A 139 -2.46 -11.20 14.34
N GLY A 140 -2.14 -10.93 13.08
CA GLY A 140 -0.85 -10.42 12.63
C GLY A 140 -1.00 -9.82 11.23
N ASN A 141 -0.33 -8.71 10.96
CA ASN A 141 -0.39 -8.06 9.64
C ASN A 141 0.89 -7.28 9.33
N GLY A 142 1.14 -7.05 8.05
CA GLY A 142 2.15 -6.12 7.56
C GLY A 142 2.39 -6.25 6.06
N ILE A 143 2.93 -5.20 5.44
CA ILE A 143 3.09 -5.14 3.98
C ILE A 143 3.99 -6.27 3.45
N TYR A 144 5.11 -6.58 4.10
CA TYR A 144 5.97 -7.72 3.73
C TYR A 144 5.64 -9.01 4.48
N HIS A 145 4.97 -8.87 5.63
CA HIS A 145 4.64 -10.00 6.50
C HIS A 145 3.53 -10.86 5.87
N GLY A 146 2.53 -10.22 5.30
CA GLY A 146 1.26 -10.87 4.97
C GLY A 146 0.24 -10.66 6.07
N GLU A 147 -0.70 -11.60 6.23
CA GLU A 147 -1.79 -11.46 7.21
C GLU A 147 -2.17 -12.80 7.83
N ASP A 148 -2.32 -12.80 9.15
CA ASP A 148 -2.85 -13.89 9.95
C ASP A 148 -4.24 -13.52 10.44
N TYR A 149 -5.21 -14.42 10.24
CA TYR A 149 -6.60 -14.19 10.59
C TYR A 149 -7.18 -15.39 11.33
N ASP A 150 -7.84 -15.15 12.45
CA ASP A 150 -8.53 -16.16 13.24
C ASP A 150 -10.03 -15.85 13.34
N ALA A 151 -10.82 -16.53 12.51
CA ALA A 151 -12.27 -16.30 12.41
C ALA A 151 -13.05 -16.71 13.66
N ARG A 152 -12.41 -17.36 14.64
CA ARG A 152 -13.02 -17.71 15.94
C ARG A 152 -13.10 -16.50 16.87
N ILE A 153 -12.34 -15.44 16.59
CA ILE A 153 -12.30 -14.23 17.41
C ILE A 153 -13.56 -13.40 17.14
N ALA A 154 -14.36 -13.22 18.19
CA ALA A 154 -15.50 -12.31 18.16
C ALA A 154 -15.06 -10.89 18.54
N ILE A 155 -15.51 -9.92 17.77
CA ILE A 155 -15.22 -8.50 18.00
C ILE A 155 -16.01 -8.01 19.21
N ALA A 156 -15.31 -7.33 20.14
CA ALA A 156 -15.91 -6.78 21.34
C ALA A 156 -15.23 -5.49 21.78
N ASP A 157 -16.05 -4.49 22.16
CA ASP A 157 -15.62 -3.22 22.74
C ASP A 157 -15.08 -3.46 24.16
N THR A 158 -13.79 -3.75 24.27
CA THR A 158 -13.14 -4.21 25.52
C THR A 158 -12.33 -3.12 26.21
N HIS A 159 -11.91 -2.09 25.48
CA HIS A 159 -11.01 -1.04 25.96
C HIS A 159 -11.52 0.36 25.57
N GLY A 160 -10.91 1.39 26.15
CA GLY A 160 -11.05 2.78 25.70
C GLY A 160 -10.01 3.15 24.64
N VAL A 161 -10.01 4.40 24.23
CA VAL A 161 -9.01 4.95 23.30
C VAL A 161 -8.09 5.96 23.99
N GLU A 162 -6.91 6.16 23.42
CA GLU A 162 -6.04 7.28 23.73
C GLU A 162 -6.25 8.41 22.71
N VAL A 163 -6.43 9.64 23.18
CA VAL A 163 -6.43 10.81 22.28
C VAL A 163 -5.00 11.26 22.09
N MET A 164 -4.48 11.09 20.87
CA MET A 164 -3.11 11.47 20.52
C MET A 164 -3.09 12.93 20.04
N PRO A 165 -2.10 13.74 20.47
CA PRO A 165 -1.77 14.99 19.81
C PRO A 165 -1.54 14.72 18.32
N PHE A 166 -2.24 15.46 17.46
CA PHE A 166 -2.16 15.28 16.02
C PHE A 166 -2.33 16.63 15.35
N ASP A 167 -1.38 17.00 14.50
CA ASP A 167 -1.48 18.20 13.70
C ASP A 167 -2.40 17.94 12.50
N HIS A 168 -3.58 18.56 12.53
CA HIS A 168 -4.56 18.42 11.44
C HIS A 168 -4.07 19.03 10.13
N ALA A 169 -3.04 19.89 10.15
CA ALA A 169 -2.43 20.43 8.94
C ALA A 169 -1.70 19.37 8.10
N LEU A 170 -1.38 18.20 8.69
CA LEU A 170 -0.83 17.05 7.96
C LEU A 170 -1.88 16.38 7.07
N LEU A 171 -3.19 16.54 7.35
CA LEU A 171 -4.23 15.91 6.54
C LEU A 171 -4.34 16.61 5.19
N VAL A 172 -4.15 15.84 4.13
CA VAL A 172 -4.37 16.28 2.75
C VAL A 172 -5.47 15.42 2.12
N PRO A 173 -6.30 15.95 1.21
CA PRO A 173 -7.21 15.11 0.43
C PRO A 173 -6.44 13.97 -0.25
N HIS A 174 -7.05 12.81 -0.43
CA HIS A 174 -6.41 11.73 -1.19
C HIS A 174 -6.23 12.16 -2.66
N GLU A 175 -4.96 12.33 -3.09
CA GLU A 175 -4.62 12.97 -4.35
C GLU A 175 -4.53 12.00 -5.54
N ALA A 176 -4.18 10.74 -5.28
CA ALA A 176 -4.14 9.68 -6.29
C ALA A 176 -5.51 8.98 -6.42
N ASP A 177 -5.65 8.16 -7.46
CA ASP A 177 -6.76 7.22 -7.52
C ASP A 177 -6.53 6.08 -6.52
N PRO A 178 -7.58 5.64 -5.81
CA PRO A 178 -7.46 4.62 -4.78
C PRO A 178 -7.05 3.26 -5.35
N VAL A 179 -6.30 2.50 -4.57
CA VAL A 179 -6.06 1.08 -4.87
C VAL A 179 -7.39 0.33 -4.86
N ARG A 180 -7.71 -0.36 -5.95
CA ARG A 180 -8.94 -1.13 -6.11
C ARG A 180 -8.66 -2.53 -6.64
N GLU A 181 -9.59 -3.44 -6.33
CA GLU A 181 -9.64 -4.76 -6.96
C GLU A 181 -9.89 -4.62 -8.47
N MET A 182 -9.21 -5.47 -9.24
CA MET A 182 -9.52 -5.76 -10.63
C MET A 182 -10.33 -7.05 -10.74
N ASP A 183 -10.72 -7.41 -11.97
CA ASP A 183 -11.43 -8.66 -12.24
C ASP A 183 -10.66 -9.87 -11.69
N PRO A 184 -11.34 -10.79 -10.96
CA PRO A 184 -10.73 -12.00 -10.42
C PRO A 184 -10.15 -12.91 -11.51
N VAL A 185 -9.00 -13.52 -11.22
CA VAL A 185 -8.33 -14.51 -12.07
C VAL A 185 -8.41 -15.88 -11.40
N ALA A 186 -9.06 -16.83 -12.06
CA ALA A 186 -9.14 -18.22 -11.60
C ALA A 186 -7.81 -18.96 -11.87
N ALA A 187 -7.51 -19.98 -11.06
CA ALA A 187 -6.38 -20.85 -11.33
C ALA A 187 -6.56 -21.60 -12.66
N LEU A 188 -5.52 -21.60 -13.49
CA LEU A 188 -5.48 -22.28 -14.79
C LEU A 188 -4.99 -23.72 -14.70
N ASP A 189 -4.11 -24.00 -13.73
CA ASP A 189 -3.55 -25.32 -13.48
C ASP A 189 -3.29 -25.51 -11.98
N GLN A 190 -3.19 -26.75 -11.53
CA GLN A 190 -2.78 -27.09 -10.16
C GLN A 190 -2.07 -28.44 -10.08
N TRP A 191 -1.13 -28.57 -9.15
CA TRP A 191 -0.42 -29.84 -8.89
C TRP A 191 -0.04 -29.98 -7.42
N GLN A 192 0.28 -31.21 -7.02
CA GLN A 192 0.72 -31.53 -5.66
C GLN A 192 2.20 -31.20 -5.45
N ASP A 193 2.51 -30.64 -4.29
CA ASP A 193 3.85 -30.36 -3.77
C ASP A 193 3.92 -30.86 -2.31
N GLY A 194 4.26 -32.14 -2.14
CA GLY A 194 4.15 -32.82 -0.84
C GLY A 194 2.70 -32.87 -0.35
N ASP A 195 2.45 -32.36 0.86
CA ASP A 195 1.10 -32.25 1.46
C ASP A 195 0.39 -30.94 1.07
N SER A 196 0.94 -30.18 0.11
CA SER A 196 0.40 -28.90 -0.35
C SER A 196 -0.02 -28.98 -1.82
N THR A 197 -0.87 -28.04 -2.25
CA THR A 197 -1.26 -27.89 -3.66
C THR A 197 -0.79 -26.55 -4.18
N VAL A 198 -0.09 -26.52 -5.32
CA VAL A 198 0.29 -25.29 -6.01
C VAL A 198 -0.76 -24.96 -7.06
N HIS A 199 -1.23 -23.73 -7.09
CA HIS A 199 -2.15 -23.17 -8.07
C HIS A 199 -1.41 -22.17 -8.97
N ASP A 200 -1.51 -22.32 -10.29
CA ASP A 200 -0.98 -21.39 -11.29
C ASP A 200 -2.11 -20.53 -11.86
N PHE A 201 -2.06 -19.22 -11.65
CA PHE A 201 -3.06 -18.27 -12.18
C PHE A 201 -2.77 -17.81 -13.61
N GLY A 202 -1.60 -18.19 -14.18
CA GLY A 202 -1.18 -17.79 -15.53
C GLY A 202 -0.69 -16.36 -15.66
N GLN A 203 -0.88 -15.52 -14.64
CA GLN A 203 -0.52 -14.11 -14.62
C GLN A 203 0.26 -13.78 -13.34
N ASN A 204 1.46 -13.20 -13.50
CA ASN A 204 2.16 -12.58 -12.37
C ASN A 204 1.61 -11.17 -12.15
N CYS A 205 1.13 -10.85 -10.95
CA CYS A 205 0.68 -9.50 -10.65
C CYS A 205 0.74 -9.14 -9.16
N GLY A 206 0.66 -7.84 -8.87
CA GLY A 206 0.36 -7.32 -7.55
C GLY A 206 -1.09 -7.63 -7.19
N ALA A 207 -1.30 -8.50 -6.20
CA ALA A 207 -2.58 -9.11 -5.89
C ALA A 207 -2.66 -9.63 -4.44
N TYR A 208 -3.83 -10.15 -4.05
CA TYR A 208 -3.95 -11.15 -3.00
C TYR A 208 -4.77 -12.34 -3.50
N VAL A 209 -4.90 -13.39 -2.69
CA VAL A 209 -5.87 -14.45 -2.95
C VAL A 209 -7.12 -14.30 -2.10
N ARG A 210 -8.27 -14.56 -2.71
CA ARG A 210 -9.51 -14.82 -1.99
C ARG A 210 -9.75 -16.32 -1.99
N ILE A 211 -9.89 -16.88 -0.80
CA ILE A 211 -10.19 -18.30 -0.59
C ILE A 211 -11.63 -18.48 -0.15
N ALA A 212 -12.26 -19.55 -0.61
CA ALA A 212 -13.42 -20.14 0.03
C ALA A 212 -12.99 -21.48 0.62
N VAL A 213 -13.29 -21.70 1.89
CA VAL A 213 -12.83 -22.88 2.64
C VAL A 213 -13.94 -23.36 3.58
N LYS A 214 -13.96 -24.66 3.88
CA LYS A 214 -14.84 -25.24 4.91
C LYS A 214 -14.04 -26.26 5.73
N GLY A 215 -14.51 -26.54 6.93
CA GLY A 215 -13.88 -27.51 7.81
C GLY A 215 -14.26 -27.27 9.27
N PRO A 216 -13.77 -28.09 10.20
CA PRO A 216 -13.93 -27.86 11.63
C PRO A 216 -13.42 -26.49 12.11
N SER A 217 -13.96 -26.00 13.23
CA SER A 217 -13.40 -24.85 13.93
C SER A 217 -11.94 -25.13 14.33
N GLY A 218 -11.04 -24.20 14.04
CA GLY A 218 -9.61 -24.34 14.31
C GLY A 218 -8.81 -25.06 13.23
N SER A 219 -9.46 -25.57 12.18
CA SER A 219 -8.74 -25.96 10.96
C SER A 219 -8.02 -24.74 10.37
N HIS A 220 -6.93 -24.99 9.64
CA HIS A 220 -6.03 -23.92 9.24
C HIS A 220 -5.63 -24.02 7.77
N VAL A 221 -5.61 -22.86 7.10
CA VAL A 221 -5.14 -22.66 5.73
C VAL A 221 -3.90 -21.77 5.78
N ARG A 222 -2.81 -22.25 5.18
CA ARG A 222 -1.61 -21.46 4.92
C ARG A 222 -1.44 -21.32 3.42
N VAL A 223 -1.23 -20.09 2.94
CA VAL A 223 -0.94 -19.80 1.54
C VAL A 223 0.42 -19.10 1.45
N GLU A 224 1.33 -19.70 0.68
CA GLU A 224 2.63 -19.14 0.32
C GLU A 224 2.60 -18.71 -1.16
N PHE A 225 3.40 -17.72 -1.54
CA PHE A 225 3.40 -17.19 -2.91
C PHE A 225 4.76 -17.28 -3.60
N SER A 226 4.75 -17.43 -4.93
CA SER A 226 5.94 -17.26 -5.76
C SER A 226 5.63 -16.60 -7.11
N GLU A 227 6.62 -15.88 -7.65
CA GLU A 227 6.55 -15.34 -9.02
C GLU A 227 6.98 -16.36 -10.07
N VAL A 228 7.90 -17.25 -9.70
CA VAL A 228 8.55 -18.21 -10.57
C VAL A 228 8.53 -19.61 -9.96
N LEU A 229 8.89 -20.59 -10.77
CA LEU A 229 9.16 -21.96 -10.34
C LEU A 229 10.61 -22.30 -10.66
N GLY A 230 11.20 -23.19 -9.87
CA GLY A 230 12.43 -23.88 -10.20
C GLY A 230 12.23 -24.98 -11.25
N PRO A 231 13.29 -25.76 -11.53
CA PRO A 231 13.20 -26.97 -12.35
C PRO A 231 12.09 -27.91 -11.85
N ASP A 232 11.49 -28.66 -12.78
CA ASP A 232 10.44 -29.65 -12.48
C ASP A 232 9.23 -29.10 -11.71
N ARG A 233 8.88 -27.83 -11.96
CA ARG A 233 7.78 -27.10 -11.29
C ARG A 233 7.96 -26.96 -9.78
N ALA A 234 9.19 -27.02 -9.28
CA ALA A 234 9.48 -26.80 -7.87
C ALA A 234 9.06 -25.38 -7.45
N PHE A 235 8.32 -25.26 -6.35
CA PHE A 235 7.96 -23.95 -5.80
C PHE A 235 9.22 -23.20 -5.34
N ASP A 236 9.40 -21.95 -5.79
CA ASP A 236 10.59 -21.15 -5.50
C ASP A 236 10.25 -19.69 -5.21
N ASN A 237 10.31 -19.32 -3.93
CA ASN A 237 10.10 -17.96 -3.45
C ASN A 237 11.37 -17.34 -2.85
N ARG A 238 12.56 -17.87 -3.15
CA ARG A 238 13.82 -17.34 -2.58
C ARG A 238 14.07 -15.88 -2.95
N ASN A 239 13.54 -15.42 -4.07
CA ASN A 239 13.63 -14.02 -4.51
C ASN A 239 12.83 -13.04 -3.64
N PHE A 240 11.98 -13.53 -2.73
CA PHE A 240 11.24 -12.68 -1.77
C PHE A 240 12.14 -12.21 -0.61
N ARG A 241 13.35 -12.77 -0.49
CA ARG A 241 14.35 -12.45 0.54
C ARG A 241 13.77 -12.66 1.95
N SER A 242 13.56 -11.59 2.72
CA SER A 242 13.01 -11.68 4.09
C SER A 242 11.53 -11.34 4.22
N ALA A 243 10.84 -11.06 3.11
CA ALA A 243 9.39 -10.94 3.14
C ALA A 243 8.79 -12.33 3.42
N ARG A 244 8.02 -12.45 4.51
CA ARG A 244 7.28 -13.67 4.82
C ARG A 244 6.30 -13.96 3.70
N ALA A 245 5.52 -12.93 3.29
CA ALA A 245 4.56 -13.01 2.20
C ALA A 245 3.66 -14.25 2.30
N GLU A 246 3.01 -14.42 3.45
CA GLU A 246 2.10 -15.56 3.67
C GLU A 246 0.73 -15.08 4.16
N GLN A 247 -0.31 -15.80 3.75
CA GLN A 247 -1.67 -15.62 4.23
C GLN A 247 -2.09 -16.82 5.06
N HIS A 248 -2.47 -16.58 6.31
CA HIS A 248 -2.91 -17.62 7.24
C HIS A 248 -4.36 -17.38 7.65
N TYR A 249 -5.17 -18.43 7.64
CA TYR A 249 -6.58 -18.37 8.02
C TYR A 249 -6.96 -19.53 8.92
N THR A 250 -7.52 -19.23 10.08
CA THR A 250 -8.07 -20.22 11.02
C THR A 250 -9.59 -20.16 10.99
N LEU A 251 -10.22 -21.29 10.67
CA LEU A 251 -11.66 -21.43 10.47
C LEU A 251 -12.44 -21.32 11.78
N ASN A 252 -13.67 -20.82 11.71
CA ASN A 252 -14.62 -20.86 12.83
C ASN A 252 -15.58 -22.07 12.80
N GLY A 253 -15.63 -22.80 11.68
CA GLY A 253 -16.39 -24.04 11.55
C GLY A 253 -17.88 -23.87 11.25
N GLY A 254 -18.30 -22.69 10.80
CA GLY A 254 -19.70 -22.33 10.55
C GLY A 254 -20.26 -22.72 9.17
N GLY A 255 -19.47 -23.36 8.31
CA GLY A 255 -19.87 -23.70 6.94
C GLY A 255 -18.76 -23.38 5.93
N VAL A 256 -19.15 -22.91 4.74
CA VAL A 256 -18.19 -22.32 3.79
C VAL A 256 -17.91 -20.88 4.21
N GLU A 257 -16.65 -20.61 4.53
CA GLU A 257 -16.12 -19.31 4.93
C GLU A 257 -15.34 -18.70 3.76
N THR A 258 -15.40 -17.38 3.60
CA THR A 258 -14.64 -16.64 2.58
C THR A 258 -13.69 -15.66 3.24
N TYR A 259 -12.43 -15.65 2.79
CA TYR A 259 -11.42 -14.76 3.34
C TYR A 259 -10.48 -14.22 2.26
N ALA A 260 -10.16 -12.95 2.38
CA ALA A 260 -9.09 -12.25 1.67
C ALA A 260 -8.44 -11.28 2.66
N PRO A 261 -7.13 -11.05 2.59
CA PRO A 261 -6.44 -10.20 3.54
C PRO A 261 -6.87 -8.73 3.42
N LEU A 262 -6.75 -7.98 4.52
CA LEU A 262 -7.22 -6.60 4.63
C LEU A 262 -6.11 -5.57 4.47
N PHE A 263 -4.92 -5.85 5.01
CA PHE A 263 -3.86 -4.85 5.22
C PHE A 263 -2.54 -5.19 4.53
N THR A 264 -2.58 -6.02 3.49
CA THR A 264 -1.38 -6.45 2.76
C THR A 264 -1.71 -6.81 1.30
N PHE A 265 -0.66 -6.99 0.51
CA PHE A 265 -0.71 -7.50 -0.86
C PHE A 265 0.59 -8.26 -1.17
N PHE A 266 0.63 -8.97 -2.29
CA PHE A 266 1.75 -9.80 -2.72
C PHE A 266 1.99 -9.65 -4.23
N GLY A 267 3.20 -9.92 -4.69
CA GLY A 267 3.51 -10.06 -6.12
C GLY A 267 3.71 -11.52 -6.47
N PHE A 268 2.81 -12.12 -7.24
CA PHE A 268 2.89 -13.56 -7.51
C PHE A 268 2.12 -14.00 -8.75
N ARG A 269 2.50 -15.19 -9.25
CA ARG A 269 1.76 -15.99 -10.22
C ARG A 269 1.27 -17.30 -9.63
N TYR A 270 2.00 -17.85 -8.66
CA TYR A 270 1.74 -19.15 -8.06
C TYR A 270 1.39 -19.00 -6.58
N ALA A 271 0.41 -19.76 -6.11
CA ALA A 271 0.08 -19.88 -4.70
C ALA A 271 0.15 -21.33 -4.26
N ARG A 272 0.94 -21.64 -3.23
CA ARG A 272 1.00 -22.96 -2.59
C ARG A 272 0.13 -22.97 -1.34
N VAL A 273 -0.87 -23.84 -1.33
CA VAL A 273 -1.85 -23.97 -0.26
C VAL A 273 -1.58 -25.22 0.55
N THR A 274 -1.41 -25.06 1.86
CA THR A 274 -1.34 -26.15 2.84
C THR A 274 -2.58 -26.09 3.73
N LEU A 275 -3.27 -27.23 3.88
CA LEU A 275 -4.48 -27.35 4.68
C LEU A 275 -4.24 -28.30 5.86
N THR A 276 -4.69 -27.95 7.05
CA THR A 276 -4.59 -28.82 8.24
C THR A 276 -5.87 -28.83 9.06
N GLY A 277 -6.00 -29.81 9.97
CA GLY A 277 -7.15 -29.91 10.88
C GLY A 277 -8.47 -30.25 10.19
N GLY A 278 -8.44 -30.79 8.97
CA GLY A 278 -9.64 -31.13 8.19
C GLY A 278 -10.23 -29.96 7.38
N ALA A 279 -9.46 -28.89 7.14
CA ALA A 279 -9.84 -27.86 6.18
C ALA A 279 -9.89 -28.44 4.75
N GLU A 280 -10.89 -28.01 3.99
CA GLU A 280 -11.08 -28.30 2.58
C GLU A 280 -11.19 -26.97 1.82
N LEU A 281 -10.30 -26.76 0.85
CA LEU A 281 -10.38 -25.62 -0.07
C LEU A 281 -11.55 -25.85 -1.04
N VAL A 282 -12.46 -24.88 -1.10
CA VAL A 282 -13.62 -24.88 -1.99
C VAL A 282 -13.30 -24.09 -3.26
N ASP A 283 -12.68 -22.93 -3.12
CA ASP A 283 -12.29 -22.07 -4.24
C ASP A 283 -11.07 -21.22 -3.87
N ILE A 284 -10.29 -20.85 -4.88
CA ILE A 284 -9.19 -19.89 -4.75
C ILE A 284 -9.10 -19.03 -6.01
N THR A 285 -9.08 -17.71 -5.80
CA THR A 285 -8.99 -16.73 -6.88
C THR A 285 -7.90 -15.71 -6.58
N GLN A 286 -7.09 -15.38 -7.59
CA GLN A 286 -6.15 -14.26 -7.54
C GLN A 286 -6.92 -12.98 -7.85
N ILE A 287 -6.77 -11.97 -7.00
CA ILE A 287 -7.44 -10.67 -7.11
C ILE A 287 -6.37 -9.61 -7.32
N PRO A 288 -6.10 -9.21 -8.58
CA PRO A 288 -5.15 -8.14 -8.86
C PRO A 288 -5.63 -6.81 -8.26
N VAL A 289 -4.68 -5.99 -7.82
CA VAL A 289 -4.97 -4.68 -7.21
C VAL A 289 -4.07 -3.60 -7.80
N THR A 290 -4.61 -2.41 -8.01
CA THR A 290 -3.86 -1.28 -8.58
C THR A 290 -4.58 0.06 -8.37
N SER A 291 -3.83 1.15 -8.37
CA SER A 291 -4.33 2.53 -8.47
C SER A 291 -4.65 2.93 -9.93
N VAL A 292 -4.18 2.19 -10.94
CA VAL A 292 -4.39 2.50 -12.37
C VAL A 292 -5.09 1.35 -13.12
N PRO A 293 -6.35 1.02 -12.76
CA PRO A 293 -7.03 -0.16 -13.32
C PRO A 293 -7.39 0.02 -14.80
N VAL A 294 -7.64 1.25 -15.23
CA VAL A 294 -8.09 1.58 -16.59
C VAL A 294 -6.89 1.70 -17.53
N GLN A 295 -6.87 0.85 -18.55
CA GLN A 295 -5.93 0.96 -19.66
C GLN A 295 -6.41 2.04 -20.63
N ALA A 296 -5.56 3.04 -20.92
CA ALA A 296 -5.83 4.11 -21.87
C ALA A 296 -5.23 3.82 -23.26
N GLY A 297 -4.08 3.15 -23.30
CA GLY A 297 -3.33 2.85 -24.53
C GLY A 297 -2.92 1.39 -24.63
N GLY A 298 -2.67 0.93 -25.85
CA GLY A 298 -2.26 -0.44 -26.13
C GLY A 298 -1.74 -0.59 -27.55
N PHE A 299 -1.00 -1.66 -27.80
CA PHE A 299 -0.38 -1.90 -29.09
C PHE A 299 -0.59 -3.35 -29.52
N THR A 300 -0.90 -3.54 -30.81
CA THR A 300 -0.91 -4.85 -31.44
C THR A 300 -0.29 -4.77 -32.84
N CYS A 301 0.49 -5.77 -33.23
CA CYS A 301 0.99 -5.95 -34.59
C CYS A 301 0.95 -7.44 -34.99
N GLY A 302 1.45 -7.76 -36.18
CA GLY A 302 1.50 -9.13 -36.71
C GLY A 302 2.50 -10.05 -36.00
N GLU A 303 3.35 -9.52 -35.12
CA GLU A 303 4.35 -10.27 -34.37
C GLU A 303 3.86 -10.52 -32.93
N ALA A 304 3.48 -11.78 -32.63
CA ALA A 304 2.84 -12.14 -31.37
C ALA A 304 3.74 -11.89 -30.15
N SER A 305 5.06 -12.00 -30.30
CA SER A 305 6.02 -11.73 -29.22
C SER A 305 6.03 -10.26 -28.80
N VAL A 306 5.86 -9.32 -29.73
CA VAL A 306 5.75 -7.89 -29.44
C VAL A 306 4.44 -7.57 -28.71
N ASN A 307 3.33 -8.19 -29.14
CA ASN A 307 2.04 -8.04 -28.45
C ASN A 307 2.13 -8.53 -26.99
N ARG A 308 2.85 -9.65 -26.78
CA ARG A 308 3.10 -10.18 -25.44
C ARG A 308 3.98 -9.25 -24.61
N LEU A 309 5.02 -8.65 -25.19
CA LEU A 309 5.87 -7.68 -24.49
C LEU A 309 5.05 -6.50 -23.95
N VAL A 310 4.17 -5.94 -24.79
CA VAL A 310 3.31 -4.81 -24.38
C VAL A 310 2.34 -5.24 -23.29
N LEU A 311 1.72 -6.42 -23.41
CA LEU A 311 0.85 -6.95 -22.37
C LEU A 311 1.58 -7.16 -21.04
N ASN A 312 2.80 -7.70 -21.09
CA ASN A 312 3.64 -7.86 -19.89
C ASN A 312 3.96 -6.51 -19.24
N THR A 313 4.17 -5.47 -20.05
CA THR A 313 4.46 -4.11 -19.58
C THR A 313 3.25 -3.52 -18.85
N ILE A 314 2.04 -3.67 -19.40
CA ILE A 314 0.79 -3.23 -18.77
C ILE A 314 0.59 -3.91 -17.40
N TRP A 315 0.80 -5.23 -17.32
CA TRP A 315 0.69 -5.95 -16.05
C TRP A 315 1.77 -5.56 -15.04
N SER A 316 2.99 -5.29 -15.51
CA SER A 316 4.08 -4.81 -14.64
C SER A 316 3.79 -3.43 -14.08
N GLN A 317 3.22 -2.52 -14.89
CA GLN A 317 2.75 -1.21 -14.43
C GLN A 317 1.68 -1.36 -13.36
N ARG A 318 0.60 -2.11 -13.63
CA ARG A 318 -0.50 -2.32 -12.67
C ARG A 318 0.00 -2.84 -11.34
N SER A 319 0.91 -3.82 -11.39
CA SER A 319 1.48 -4.46 -10.20
C SER A 319 2.31 -3.51 -9.35
N ASN A 320 2.94 -2.51 -9.98
CA ASN A 320 3.82 -1.55 -9.30
C ASN A 320 3.17 -0.19 -9.06
N PHE A 321 1.94 0.03 -9.50
CA PHE A 321 1.20 1.26 -9.27
C PHE A 321 0.15 1.00 -8.19
N ILE A 322 0.63 0.78 -6.97
CA ILE A 322 -0.18 0.56 -5.77
C ILE A 322 0.26 1.63 -4.77
N GLU A 323 -0.51 2.73 -4.68
CA GLU A 323 -0.21 3.96 -3.91
C GLU A 323 1.00 4.79 -4.35
N ILE A 324 2.10 4.14 -4.75
CA ILE A 324 3.33 4.76 -5.27
C ILE A 324 3.92 3.88 -6.39
N PRO A 325 4.76 4.42 -7.31
CA PRO A 325 5.40 3.63 -8.37
C PRO A 325 6.56 2.79 -7.80
N THR A 326 6.28 1.57 -7.36
CA THR A 326 7.27 0.70 -6.72
C THR A 326 8.26 0.08 -7.72
N ASP A 327 9.46 -0.28 -7.25
CA ASP A 327 10.41 -1.09 -8.02
C ASP A 327 9.87 -2.51 -8.30
N CYS A 328 9.21 -3.08 -7.30
CA CYS A 328 8.71 -4.45 -7.35
C CYS A 328 7.56 -4.67 -6.34
N PRO A 329 6.66 -5.65 -6.56
CA PRO A 329 5.50 -5.86 -5.68
C PRO A 329 5.62 -7.03 -4.68
N GLN A 330 6.71 -7.81 -4.71
CA GLN A 330 6.81 -9.11 -4.04
C GLN A 330 7.72 -9.15 -2.81
N ARG A 331 8.95 -8.63 -2.91
CA ARG A 331 9.99 -8.81 -1.86
C ARG A 331 9.92 -7.72 -0.78
N ASP A 332 10.83 -7.79 0.18
CA ASP A 332 11.03 -6.82 1.28
C ASP A 332 11.66 -5.49 0.79
N GLU A 333 10.98 -4.84 -0.15
CA GLU A 333 11.38 -3.57 -0.76
C GLU A 333 10.15 -2.75 -1.15
N ARG A 334 9.61 -2.92 -2.37
CA ARG A 334 8.39 -2.24 -2.80
C ARG A 334 8.43 -0.74 -2.52
N LEU A 335 9.61 -0.13 -2.73
CA LEU A 335 9.86 1.27 -2.46
C LEU A 335 9.63 2.05 -3.75
N GLY A 336 9.20 3.30 -3.63
CA GLY A 336 9.04 4.19 -4.78
C GLY A 336 10.40 4.67 -5.28
N TRP A 337 11.15 3.80 -5.96
CA TRP A 337 12.47 4.16 -6.48
C TRP A 337 12.35 5.20 -7.60
N THR A 338 13.07 6.30 -7.43
CA THR A 338 12.94 7.48 -8.31
C THR A 338 13.51 7.23 -9.70
N GLY A 339 14.60 6.48 -9.81
CA GLY A 339 15.21 6.06 -11.07
C GLY A 339 14.26 5.24 -11.93
N ASP A 340 13.70 4.17 -11.37
CA ASP A 340 12.73 3.28 -12.00
C ASP A 340 11.48 4.04 -12.46
N ALA A 341 10.93 4.88 -11.56
CA ALA A 341 9.76 5.68 -11.87
C ALA A 341 10.01 6.64 -13.04
N GLN A 342 11.18 7.30 -13.11
CA GLN A 342 11.45 8.27 -14.17
C GLN A 342 11.66 7.63 -15.55
N VAL A 343 12.36 6.49 -15.63
CA VAL A 343 12.60 5.84 -16.93
C VAL A 343 11.30 5.26 -17.49
N PHE A 344 10.36 4.91 -16.62
CA PHE A 344 9.08 4.34 -17.02
C PHE A 344 7.95 5.37 -17.20
N ALA A 345 8.08 6.59 -16.66
CA ALA A 345 6.99 7.59 -16.61
C ALA A 345 6.33 7.86 -17.98
N GLY A 346 7.11 8.04 -19.04
CA GLY A 346 6.56 8.28 -20.39
C GLY A 346 5.76 7.09 -20.93
N THR A 347 6.26 5.87 -20.72
CA THR A 347 5.53 4.64 -21.09
C THR A 347 4.26 4.49 -20.25
N ALA A 348 4.34 4.75 -18.94
CA ALA A 348 3.20 4.66 -18.04
C ALA A 348 2.06 5.60 -18.47
N CYS A 349 2.37 6.85 -18.81
CA CYS A 349 1.40 7.85 -19.25
C CYS A 349 0.82 7.56 -20.64
N TRP A 350 1.47 6.71 -21.44
CA TRP A 350 0.90 6.24 -22.71
C TRP A 350 -0.09 5.08 -22.49
N LEU A 351 0.20 4.19 -21.54
CA LEU A 351 -0.60 2.98 -21.29
C LEU A 351 -1.82 3.24 -20.40
N ALA A 352 -1.77 4.22 -19.49
CA ALA A 352 -2.85 4.58 -18.58
C ALA A 352 -2.84 6.08 -18.26
N ASP A 353 -3.96 6.60 -17.76
CA ASP A 353 -3.97 7.91 -17.13
C ASP A 353 -3.22 7.84 -15.79
N CYS A 354 -2.05 8.47 -15.73
CA CYS A 354 -1.16 8.47 -14.59
C CYS A 354 -0.96 9.87 -14.01
N GLU A 355 -1.71 10.87 -14.48
CA GLU A 355 -1.46 12.29 -14.14
C GLU A 355 -1.54 12.53 -12.63
N ARG A 356 -2.65 12.13 -12.01
CA ARG A 356 -2.86 12.26 -10.57
C ARG A 356 -1.87 11.43 -9.76
N PHE A 357 -1.63 10.20 -10.19
CA PHE A 357 -0.74 9.25 -9.51
C PHE A 357 0.70 9.77 -9.43
N LEU A 358 1.27 10.16 -10.57
CA LEU A 358 2.64 10.66 -10.63
C LEU A 358 2.77 12.08 -10.07
N THR A 359 1.73 12.91 -10.16
CA THR A 359 1.71 14.23 -9.49
C THR A 359 1.79 14.06 -7.99
N LYS A 360 0.97 13.18 -7.40
CA LYS A 360 1.02 12.84 -5.97
C LYS A 360 2.40 12.32 -5.58
N TYR A 361 2.96 11.38 -6.34
CA TYR A 361 4.31 10.85 -6.10
C TYR A 361 5.38 11.95 -6.12
N LEU A 362 5.31 12.90 -7.06
CA LEU A 362 6.20 14.06 -7.08
C LEU A 362 6.07 14.95 -5.85
N ARG A 363 4.87 15.06 -5.25
CA ARG A 363 4.73 15.77 -3.97
C ARG A 363 5.52 15.07 -2.88
N ASP A 364 5.41 13.74 -2.79
CA ASP A 364 6.16 12.93 -1.82
C ASP A 364 7.68 13.10 -2.03
N VAL A 365 8.16 13.02 -3.28
CA VAL A 365 9.59 13.24 -3.62
C VAL A 365 10.08 14.62 -3.19
N ARG A 366 9.25 15.67 -3.31
CA ARG A 366 9.60 17.03 -2.85
C ARG A 366 9.63 17.15 -1.33
N HIS A 367 8.75 16.44 -0.62
CA HIS A 367 8.77 16.39 0.84
C HIS A 367 10.05 15.74 1.36
N ASP A 368 10.52 14.69 0.68
CA ASP A 368 11.76 14.01 1.07
C ASP A 368 13.04 14.69 0.52
N GLN A 369 12.93 15.67 -0.37
CA GLN A 369 14.08 16.41 -0.89
C GLN A 369 14.82 17.11 0.25
N ARG A 370 16.13 16.87 0.32
CA ARG A 370 16.98 17.39 1.38
C ARG A 370 17.11 18.92 1.31
N PRO A 371 17.42 19.59 2.44
CA PRO A 371 17.65 21.04 2.46
C PRO A 371 18.78 21.51 1.53
N ASN A 372 19.79 20.67 1.29
CA ASN A 372 20.89 20.95 0.36
C ASN A 372 20.53 20.68 -1.12
N GLY A 373 19.30 20.27 -1.41
CA GLY A 373 18.79 20.02 -2.76
C GLY A 373 18.90 18.58 -3.25
N ALA A 374 19.56 17.68 -2.51
CA ALA A 374 19.63 16.27 -2.87
C ALA A 374 18.23 15.64 -2.90
N VAL A 375 17.89 14.99 -4.01
CA VAL A 375 16.62 14.26 -4.20
C VAL A 375 16.79 12.82 -3.71
N PRO A 376 15.84 12.23 -2.97
CA PRO A 376 15.97 10.88 -2.42
C PRO A 376 16.05 9.80 -3.51
N HIS A 377 16.68 8.66 -3.19
CA HIS A 377 16.72 7.48 -4.07
C HIS A 377 15.34 6.83 -4.23
N PHE A 378 14.52 6.87 -3.18
CA PHE A 378 13.14 6.42 -3.20
C PHE A 378 12.26 7.34 -2.33
N SER A 379 10.97 7.43 -2.63
CA SER A 379 10.01 8.20 -1.83
C SER A 379 8.67 7.44 -1.69
N PRO A 380 7.99 7.48 -0.52
CA PRO A 380 8.43 8.08 0.74
C PRO A 380 9.70 7.45 1.32
N ASP A 381 10.61 8.28 1.84
CA ASP A 381 11.95 7.89 2.29
C ASP A 381 12.00 7.60 3.81
N PRO A 382 11.94 6.34 4.24
CA PRO A 382 12.07 5.99 5.66
C PRO A 382 13.43 6.37 6.27
N THR A 383 14.49 6.46 5.47
CA THR A 383 15.86 6.69 5.98
C THR A 383 16.07 8.12 6.46
N ARG A 384 15.19 9.06 6.09
CA ARG A 384 15.21 10.44 6.59
C ARG A 384 14.97 10.51 8.10
N LEU A 385 14.09 9.65 8.62
CA LEU A 385 13.81 9.52 10.05
C LEU A 385 14.70 8.47 10.73
N HIS A 386 15.25 7.54 9.94
CA HIS A 386 16.08 6.43 10.41
C HIS A 386 17.40 6.33 9.62
N PRO A 387 18.36 7.24 9.85
CA PRO A 387 19.64 7.19 9.16
C PRO A 387 20.36 5.86 9.41
N ILE A 388 20.91 5.28 8.34
CA ILE A 388 21.61 3.99 8.41
C ILE A 388 23.12 4.25 8.51
N GLU A 389 23.71 3.89 9.65
CA GLU A 389 25.15 4.08 9.89
C GLU A 389 26.02 3.42 8.81
N GLY A 390 27.04 4.14 8.35
CA GLY A 390 28.00 3.65 7.35
C GLY A 390 27.46 3.56 5.92
N ARG A 391 26.20 3.93 5.65
CA ARG A 391 25.61 3.93 4.30
C ARG A 391 25.54 5.32 3.65
N GLY A 392 25.90 6.38 4.36
CA GLY A 392 25.72 7.76 3.88
C GLY A 392 24.24 8.12 3.70
N ASP A 393 23.97 9.19 2.95
CA ASP A 393 22.60 9.63 2.65
C ASP A 393 22.03 8.83 1.47
N TRP A 394 20.74 8.50 1.55
CA TRP A 394 19.98 7.81 0.50
C TRP A 394 19.37 8.80 -0.47
N ALA A 395 20.18 9.78 -0.87
CA ALA A 395 19.77 10.87 -1.73
C ALA A 395 20.95 11.35 -2.59
N GLY A 396 20.61 11.99 -3.70
CA GLY A 396 21.55 12.75 -4.51
C GLY A 396 22.26 11.97 -5.60
N SER A 397 21.74 10.81 -5.99
CA SER A 397 22.25 10.03 -7.13
C SER A 397 21.73 10.55 -8.47
N THR A 398 22.65 10.85 -9.39
CA THR A 398 22.34 11.09 -10.81
C THR A 398 21.75 9.82 -11.43
N GLY A 399 20.69 9.94 -12.23
CA GLY A 399 19.90 8.80 -12.73
C GLY A 399 18.73 8.40 -11.81
N TRP A 400 18.65 8.97 -10.60
CA TRP A 400 17.54 8.78 -9.66
C TRP A 400 16.93 10.13 -9.31
N GLY A 401 17.75 11.03 -8.79
CA GLY A 401 17.33 12.37 -8.39
C GLY A 401 16.80 13.22 -9.54
N ASP A 402 17.21 12.92 -10.78
CA ASP A 402 16.71 13.57 -11.99
C ASP A 402 15.20 13.36 -12.21
N ALA A 403 14.58 12.42 -11.49
CA ALA A 403 13.13 12.22 -11.49
C ALA A 403 12.35 13.50 -11.18
N ILE A 404 12.90 14.40 -10.35
CA ILE A 404 12.25 15.69 -10.03
C ILE A 404 12.17 16.65 -11.24
N VAL A 405 12.94 16.38 -12.30
CA VAL A 405 12.93 17.11 -13.57
C VAL A 405 12.22 16.30 -14.66
N ILE A 406 12.55 15.00 -14.79
CA ILE A 406 12.08 14.17 -15.88
C ILE A 406 10.60 13.83 -15.77
N ILE A 407 10.10 13.42 -14.60
CA ILE A 407 8.69 13.04 -14.45
C ILE A 407 7.75 14.23 -14.71
N PRO A 408 7.97 15.45 -14.16
CA PRO A 408 7.14 16.60 -14.51
C PRO A 408 7.14 16.92 -16.01
N TRP A 409 8.29 16.74 -16.67
CA TRP A 409 8.38 16.93 -18.12
C TRP A 409 7.56 15.90 -18.91
N GLN A 410 7.62 14.62 -18.52
CA GLN A 410 6.76 13.58 -19.13
C GLN A 410 5.28 13.89 -18.93
N LEU A 411 4.88 14.29 -17.71
CA LEU A 411 3.50 14.69 -17.44
C LEU A 411 3.06 15.86 -18.33
N TYR A 412 3.89 16.90 -18.47
CA TYR A 412 3.62 18.01 -19.37
C TYR A 412 3.49 17.56 -20.84
N LEU A 413 4.37 16.68 -21.33
CA LEU A 413 4.31 16.21 -22.71
C LEU A 413 3.05 15.39 -23.01
N HIS A 414 2.56 14.62 -22.05
CA HIS A 414 1.40 13.74 -22.22
C HIS A 414 0.06 14.44 -21.97
N TYR A 415 -0.01 15.31 -20.96
CA TYR A 415 -1.28 15.92 -20.51
C TYR A 415 -1.38 17.42 -20.82
N GLY A 416 -0.27 18.08 -21.15
CA GLY A 416 -0.23 19.52 -21.45
C GLY A 416 -0.39 20.42 -20.23
N ASP A 417 -0.46 19.88 -19.01
CA ASP A 417 -0.58 20.68 -17.80
C ASP A 417 0.75 21.35 -17.43
N THR A 418 0.75 22.68 -17.39
CA THR A 418 1.90 23.47 -16.91
C THR A 418 1.93 23.64 -15.39
N GLY A 419 0.84 23.26 -14.71
CA GLY A 419 0.71 23.27 -13.25
C GLY A 419 1.78 22.40 -12.60
N VAL A 420 1.95 21.16 -13.06
CA VAL A 420 2.99 20.25 -12.54
C VAL A 420 4.41 20.82 -12.68
N LEU A 421 4.71 21.51 -13.79
CA LEU A 421 6.02 22.16 -13.97
C LEU A 421 6.21 23.30 -12.97
N LYS A 422 5.20 24.17 -12.81
CA LYS A 422 5.24 25.29 -11.85
C LYS A 422 5.40 24.81 -10.42
N GLU A 423 4.68 23.75 -10.05
CA GLU A 423 4.71 23.17 -8.71
C GLU A 423 6.09 22.59 -8.36
N ASN A 424 6.74 21.94 -9.33
CA ASN A 424 8.04 21.29 -9.12
C ASN A 424 9.26 22.20 -9.39
N PHE A 425 9.09 23.33 -10.07
CA PHE A 425 10.21 24.19 -10.49
C PHE A 425 11.17 24.59 -9.35
N PRO A 426 10.70 24.99 -8.15
CA PRO A 426 11.63 25.29 -7.06
C PRO A 426 12.49 24.09 -6.63
N ALA A 427 11.93 22.88 -6.66
CA ALA A 427 12.65 21.65 -6.33
C ALA A 427 13.66 21.27 -7.42
N MET A 428 13.32 21.51 -8.69
CA MET A 428 14.25 21.35 -9.83
C MET A 428 15.49 22.24 -9.69
N ILE A 429 15.31 23.51 -9.30
CA ILE A 429 16.44 24.44 -9.11
C ILE A 429 17.35 23.96 -7.98
N LYS A 430 16.77 23.55 -6.83
CA LYS A 430 17.55 23.00 -5.71
C LYS A 430 18.36 21.77 -6.13
N TRP A 431 17.78 20.90 -6.97
CA TRP A 431 18.49 19.73 -7.50
C TRP A 431 19.69 20.13 -8.36
N LEU A 432 19.52 21.11 -9.25
CA LEU A 432 20.62 21.61 -10.08
C LEU A 432 21.72 22.30 -9.25
N ASP A 433 21.35 23.05 -8.21
CA ASP A 433 22.30 23.65 -7.27
C ASP A 433 23.11 22.59 -6.53
N TYR A 434 22.46 21.50 -6.09
CA TYR A 434 23.13 20.35 -5.50
C TYR A 434 24.12 19.69 -6.48
N LEU A 435 23.71 19.45 -7.73
CA LEU A 435 24.56 18.87 -8.76
C LEU A 435 25.79 19.75 -9.06
N TRP A 436 25.59 21.06 -9.10
CA TRP A 436 26.68 22.03 -9.26
C TRP A 436 27.66 21.97 -8.08
N ASP A 437 27.15 21.93 -6.86
CA ASP A 437 27.94 21.89 -5.61
C ASP A 437 28.79 20.61 -5.48
N ILE A 438 28.28 19.44 -5.89
CA ILE A 438 29.08 18.20 -5.84
C ILE A 438 30.23 18.18 -6.85
N SER A 439 30.16 18.99 -7.91
CA SER A 439 31.12 18.95 -9.02
C SER A 439 31.98 20.22 -9.14
N GLY A 440 31.61 21.30 -8.46
CA GLY A 440 32.29 22.60 -8.53
C GLY A 440 32.24 23.26 -9.91
N GLY A 441 31.24 22.92 -10.73
CA GLY A 441 31.14 23.43 -12.11
C GLY A 441 30.12 22.69 -12.99
N PRO A 442 30.09 23.00 -14.30
CA PRO A 442 29.02 22.55 -15.22
C PRO A 442 29.14 21.09 -15.67
N VAL A 443 30.25 20.42 -15.38
CA VAL A 443 30.44 19.00 -15.72
C VAL A 443 30.25 18.19 -14.46
N ILE A 444 29.14 17.43 -14.40
CA ILE A 444 28.77 16.67 -13.21
C ILE A 444 29.72 15.48 -13.02
N ARG A 445 30.31 15.34 -11.84
CA ARG A 445 31.28 14.31 -11.47
C ARG A 445 30.84 13.61 -10.18
N PRO A 446 29.84 12.72 -10.25
CA PRO A 446 29.35 12.02 -9.08
C PRO A 446 30.38 11.00 -8.56
N SER A 447 30.26 10.63 -7.29
CA SER A 447 31.11 9.62 -6.67
C SER A 447 30.57 8.22 -6.97
N ALA A 448 31.43 7.27 -7.36
CA ALA A 448 31.06 5.85 -7.42
C ALA A 448 31.18 5.16 -6.04
N GLN A 449 31.71 5.86 -5.04
CA GLN A 449 31.87 5.32 -3.69
C GLN A 449 30.57 5.45 -2.91
N TRP A 450 29.98 4.33 -2.50
CA TRP A 450 28.80 4.30 -1.64
C TRP A 450 28.98 5.19 -0.41
N GLY A 451 27.97 6.01 -0.13
CA GLY A 451 27.97 6.97 0.98
C GLY A 451 28.86 8.20 0.77
N GLY A 452 29.55 8.31 -0.37
CA GLY A 452 30.21 9.54 -0.79
C GLY A 452 29.19 10.61 -1.17
N LYS A 453 29.55 11.89 -0.99
CA LYS A 453 28.72 13.01 -1.44
C LYS A 453 28.51 12.91 -2.97
N GLY A 454 27.26 13.01 -3.42
CA GLY A 454 26.93 12.83 -4.83
C GLY A 454 27.16 11.40 -5.31
N PHE A 455 27.01 10.40 -4.43
CA PHE A 455 27.07 8.99 -4.83
C PHE A 455 26.12 8.73 -6.00
N THR A 456 26.58 8.00 -7.01
CA THR A 456 25.75 7.43 -8.07
C THR A 456 25.99 5.93 -8.17
N PHE A 457 24.95 5.18 -8.49
CA PHE A 457 25.10 3.75 -8.78
C PHE A 457 25.70 3.51 -10.18
N GLY A 458 25.63 4.50 -11.08
CA GLY A 458 26.24 4.45 -12.42
C GLY A 458 25.52 3.55 -13.43
N ASP A 459 24.20 3.38 -13.30
CA ASP A 459 23.37 2.65 -14.27
C ASP A 459 22.88 3.52 -15.46
#